data_AF-A0A5M7BUD3-F1
#
_entry.id   AF-A0A5M7BUD3-F1
#
_cell.length_a   1.000
_cell.length_b   1.000
_cell.length_c   1.000
_cell.angle_alpha   90.00
_cell.angle_beta   90.00
_cell.angle_gamma   90.00
#
_symmetry.space_group_name_H-M   'P 1'
#
loop_
_entity.id
_entity.type
_entity.pdbx_description
1 polymer ?
#
loop_
_entity_poly.entity_id
_entity_poly.type
_entity_poly.pdbx_seq_one_letter_code
_entity_poly.pdbx_strand_id
1 'polypeptide(L)'
;MSHTVWVRNHWWWDPADDETRGDSCGWVLYRRDPGGNPMRTDMAKGFSYYAADNTRAVRSRLTVDDVLFHGPVKNLDEAWRHVQHAISRDGWLNDDLNETRRRDGRWHQAHWFTCWRNQQPQPVSPVLLPEGFRFNRTGWVEADAATLELP
;
A
#
# COMPACT_ATOMS: atom_id res chain seq x y z
N MET A 1 1.28 -22.97 14.32
CA MET A 1 0.21 -21.95 14.30
C MET A 1 0.38 -21.18 13.00
N SER A 2 -0.70 -21.00 12.24
CA SER A 2 -0.70 -20.16 11.04
C SER A 2 -0.43 -18.71 11.49
N HIS A 3 0.69 -18.13 11.06
CA HIS A 3 1.00 -16.73 11.32
C HIS A 3 0.43 -15.92 10.17
N THR A 4 -0.77 -15.38 10.36
CA THR A 4 -1.41 -14.54 9.37
C THR A 4 -0.64 -13.25 9.18
N VAL A 5 -0.30 -12.95 7.93
CA VAL A 5 0.43 -11.75 7.50
C VAL A 5 -0.38 -10.97 6.48
N TRP A 6 -0.07 -9.68 6.36
CA TRP A 6 -0.63 -8.84 5.33
C TRP A 6 0.41 -8.56 4.28
N VAL A 7 0.02 -8.73 3.02
CA VAL A 7 0.83 -8.36 1.86
C VAL A 7 0.16 -7.17 1.19
N ARG A 8 0.95 -6.15 0.88
CA ARG A 8 0.52 -4.99 0.10
C ARG A 8 1.25 -4.97 -1.23
N ASN A 9 0.50 -4.79 -2.31
CA ASN A 9 1.08 -4.47 -3.61
C ASN A 9 1.36 -2.97 -3.72
N HIS A 10 2.59 -2.63 -4.09
CA HIS A 10 3.03 -1.27 -4.33
C HIS A 10 3.34 -1.04 -5.83
N TRP A 11 2.28 -0.81 -6.62
CA TRP A 11 2.30 -0.82 -8.09
C TRP A 11 3.25 0.18 -8.81
N TRP A 12 3.76 1.18 -8.11
CA TRP A 12 4.60 2.24 -8.71
C TRP A 12 5.92 2.43 -7.94
N TRP A 13 6.10 1.71 -6.84
CA TRP A 13 7.29 1.76 -5.99
C TRP A 13 7.94 0.40 -5.97
N ASP A 14 9.21 0.34 -6.33
CA ASP A 14 10.00 -0.86 -6.15
C ASP A 14 10.66 -0.83 -4.75
N PRO A 15 10.19 -1.63 -3.78
CA PRO A 15 10.81 -1.74 -2.48
C PRO A 15 12.25 -2.31 -2.50
N ALA A 16 12.74 -2.84 -3.63
CA ALA A 16 14.10 -3.32 -3.78
C ALA A 16 15.12 -2.21 -4.16
N ASP A 17 14.66 -1.07 -4.71
CA ASP A 17 15.51 0.05 -5.19
C ASP A 17 15.61 1.20 -4.18
N ASP A 18 15.26 0.94 -2.91
CA ASP A 18 15.02 1.97 -1.89
C ASP A 18 16.29 2.51 -1.20
N GLU A 19 17.48 2.25 -1.76
CA GLU A 19 18.76 2.77 -1.23
C GLU A 19 18.84 4.31 -1.26
N THR A 20 17.97 4.97 -2.03
CA THR A 20 18.00 6.43 -2.25
C THR A 20 16.75 7.19 -1.77
N ARG A 21 15.74 6.51 -1.19
CA ARG A 21 14.49 7.16 -0.73
C ARG A 21 14.26 6.91 0.76
N GLY A 22 14.92 7.70 1.60
CA GLY A 22 14.83 7.64 3.06
C GLY A 22 13.46 7.91 3.70
N ASP A 23 12.38 7.99 2.92
CA ASP A 23 11.01 8.28 3.37
C ASP A 23 10.01 7.28 2.76
N SER A 24 10.21 5.99 3.00
CA SER A 24 9.29 4.95 2.52
C SER A 24 7.89 5.12 3.13
N CYS A 25 6.97 5.75 2.39
CA CYS A 25 5.59 5.93 2.82
C CYS A 25 4.67 4.92 2.14
N GLY A 26 3.79 4.32 2.94
CA GLY A 26 2.65 3.61 2.41
C GLY A 26 1.41 4.51 2.38
N TRP A 27 0.47 4.20 1.50
CA TRP A 27 -0.76 4.96 1.36
C TRP A 27 -1.88 4.11 0.76
N VAL A 28 -3.13 4.46 0.99
CA VAL A 28 -4.26 3.82 0.34
C VAL A 28 -5.42 4.79 0.22
N LEU A 29 -6.09 4.75 -0.94
CA LEU A 29 -7.27 5.53 -1.23
C LEU A 29 -8.46 4.59 -1.44
N TYR A 30 -9.51 4.73 -0.64
CA TYR A 30 -10.67 3.82 -0.68
C TYR A 30 -11.99 4.55 -0.45
N ARG A 31 -13.09 3.88 -0.75
CA ARG A 31 -14.44 4.38 -0.46
C ARG A 31 -14.90 3.79 0.86
N ARG A 32 -15.53 4.60 1.70
CA ARG A 32 -16.20 4.15 2.93
C ARG A 32 -17.60 3.65 2.56
N ASP A 33 -17.69 2.47 1.93
CA ASP A 33 -18.99 1.88 1.59
C ASP A 33 -19.50 1.02 2.79
N PRO A 34 -20.80 1.04 3.12
CA PRO A 34 -21.37 0.19 4.17
C PRO A 34 -21.40 -1.26 3.69
N GLY A 35 -20.51 -2.09 4.24
CA GLY A 35 -20.31 -3.50 3.85
C GLY A 35 -19.05 -3.76 3.02
N GLY A 36 -18.41 -2.70 2.50
CA GLY A 36 -17.08 -2.79 1.93
C GLY A 36 -16.06 -2.48 3.01
N ASN A 37 -15.38 -3.49 3.55
CA ASN A 37 -14.22 -3.25 4.41
C ASN A 37 -12.94 -3.67 3.67
N PRO A 38 -12.24 -2.78 2.97
CA PRO A 38 -11.02 -3.17 2.28
C PRO A 38 -9.75 -2.57 2.93
N MET A 39 -9.87 -1.97 4.11
CA MET A 39 -8.72 -1.50 4.87
C MET A 39 -8.66 -2.22 6.21
N ARG A 40 -7.48 -2.68 6.59
CA ARG A 40 -7.21 -2.95 7.99
C ARG A 40 -7.33 -1.62 8.71
N THR A 41 -8.38 -1.46 9.52
CA THR A 41 -8.65 -0.26 10.32
C THR A 41 -7.58 0.02 11.36
N ASP A 42 -6.72 -0.98 11.61
CA ASP A 42 -5.71 -0.98 12.67
C ASP A 42 -4.32 -0.60 12.14
N MET A 43 -4.25 0.05 10.98
CA MET A 43 -3.00 0.67 10.48
C MET A 43 -2.53 1.67 11.54
N ALA A 44 -1.59 1.25 12.37
CA ALA A 44 -1.12 1.97 13.53
C ALA A 44 0.39 1.78 13.68
N LYS A 45 1.01 2.63 14.48
CA LYS A 45 2.43 2.51 14.83
C LYS A 45 2.76 1.09 15.31
N GLY A 46 3.80 0.49 14.74
CA GLY A 46 4.26 -0.87 15.02
C GLY A 46 3.61 -1.96 14.17
N PHE A 47 2.60 -1.65 13.37
CA PHE A 47 2.01 -2.62 12.45
C PHE A 47 3.03 -3.05 11.38
N SER A 48 3.24 -4.36 11.20
CA SER A 48 4.12 -4.91 10.16
C SER A 48 3.34 -5.54 9.00
N TYR A 49 3.84 -5.36 7.78
CA TYR A 49 3.34 -6.00 6.58
C TYR A 49 4.45 -6.26 5.56
N TYR A 50 4.16 -7.08 4.55
CA TYR A 50 5.06 -7.40 3.46
C TYR A 50 4.72 -6.57 2.21
N ALA A 51 5.71 -6.02 1.54
CA ALA A 51 5.55 -5.29 0.29
C ALA A 51 5.90 -6.17 -0.91
N ALA A 52 4.96 -6.27 -1.84
CA ALA A 52 5.16 -6.87 -3.14
C ALA A 52 5.33 -5.80 -4.22
N ASP A 53 6.23 -6.07 -5.17
CA ASP A 53 6.50 -5.25 -6.34
C ASP A 53 5.56 -5.59 -7.53
N ASN A 54 5.77 -4.91 -8.65
CA ASN A 54 5.00 -5.09 -9.90
C ASN A 54 5.15 -6.47 -10.54
N THR A 55 6.21 -7.19 -10.19
CA THR A 55 6.45 -8.57 -10.63
C THR A 55 5.77 -9.59 -9.72
N ARG A 56 5.03 -9.12 -8.71
CA ARG A 56 4.36 -9.93 -7.68
C ARG A 56 5.35 -10.61 -6.73
N ALA A 57 6.58 -10.13 -6.68
CA ALA A 57 7.56 -10.63 -5.73
C ALA A 57 7.47 -9.82 -4.43
N VAL A 58 7.32 -10.51 -3.31
CA VAL A 58 7.52 -9.94 -1.98
C VAL A 58 9.01 -9.69 -1.81
N ARG A 59 9.39 -8.44 -1.52
CA ARG A 59 10.81 -8.02 -1.44
C ARG A 59 11.21 -7.51 -0.07
N SER A 60 10.29 -6.93 0.67
CA SER A 60 10.61 -6.24 1.92
C SER A 60 9.50 -6.42 2.94
N ARG A 61 9.89 -6.52 4.20
CA ARG A 61 9.01 -6.31 5.34
C ARG A 61 9.08 -4.84 5.74
N LEU A 62 7.92 -4.25 5.99
CA LEU A 62 7.73 -2.88 6.43
C LEU A 62 7.08 -2.88 7.80
N THR A 63 7.46 -1.91 8.62
CA THR A 63 6.82 -1.63 9.90
C THR A 63 6.44 -0.17 9.94
N VAL A 64 5.18 0.10 10.24
CA VAL A 64 4.65 1.46 10.35
C VAL A 64 5.33 2.18 11.52
N ASP A 65 6.00 3.29 11.23
CA ASP A 65 6.52 4.20 12.25
C ASP A 65 5.44 5.16 12.74
N ASP A 66 4.68 5.73 11.82
CA ASP A 66 3.65 6.73 12.13
C ASP A 66 2.55 6.79 11.07
N VAL A 67 1.34 7.20 11.47
CA VAL A 67 0.21 7.45 10.57
C VAL A 67 0.13 8.94 10.31
N LEU A 68 0.51 9.36 9.11
CA LEU A 68 0.62 10.77 8.74
C LEU A 68 -0.76 11.42 8.52
N PHE A 69 -1.71 10.64 8.00
CA PHE A 69 -3.08 11.09 7.81
C PHE A 69 -4.03 9.89 7.74
N HIS A 70 -5.20 10.03 8.36
CA HIS A 70 -6.33 9.14 8.19
C HIS A 70 -7.62 9.97 8.18
N GLY A 71 -8.29 10.05 7.05
CA GLY A 71 -9.47 10.90 6.95
C GLY A 71 -10.04 11.01 5.55
N PRO A 72 -11.15 11.74 5.41
CA PRO A 72 -11.70 12.07 4.10
C PRO A 72 -10.80 13.07 3.37
N VAL A 73 -10.70 12.91 2.05
CA VAL A 73 -10.06 13.87 1.13
C VAL A 73 -11.06 14.26 0.03
N LYS A 74 -11.00 15.53 -0.39
CA LYS A 74 -11.90 16.10 -1.40
C LYS A 74 -11.50 15.72 -2.81
N ASN A 75 -10.20 15.56 -3.06
CA ASN A 75 -9.65 15.23 -4.37
C ASN A 75 -8.24 14.62 -4.27
N LEU A 76 -7.69 14.30 -5.44
CA LEU A 76 -6.40 13.65 -5.60
C LEU A 76 -5.21 14.54 -5.20
N ASP A 77 -5.30 15.85 -5.45
CA ASP A 77 -4.26 16.81 -5.08
C ASP A 77 -4.17 17.00 -3.56
N GLU A 78 -5.30 16.91 -2.84
CA GLU A 78 -5.30 16.91 -1.38
C GLU A 78 -4.59 15.68 -0.81
N ALA A 79 -4.93 14.48 -1.31
CA ALA A 79 -4.24 13.25 -0.92
C ALA A 79 -2.73 13.30 -1.23
N TRP A 80 -2.37 13.84 -2.40
CA TRP A 80 -0.99 14.00 -2.84
C TRP A 80 -0.12 14.78 -1.84
N ARG A 81 -0.64 15.89 -1.29
CA ARG A 81 0.10 16.74 -0.34
C ARG A 81 0.60 15.98 0.89
N HIS A 82 -0.08 14.91 1.28
CA HIS A 82 0.31 14.10 2.43
C HIS A 82 1.45 13.10 2.14
N VAL A 83 1.77 12.83 0.86
CA VAL A 83 2.80 11.83 0.46
C VAL A 83 3.85 12.39 -0.50
N GLN A 84 3.77 13.67 -0.85
CA GLN A 84 4.59 14.33 -1.88
C GLN A 84 6.12 14.20 -1.69
N HIS A 85 6.59 13.94 -0.47
CA HIS A 85 8.01 13.77 -0.17
C HIS A 85 8.52 12.35 -0.39
N ALA A 86 7.63 11.37 -0.38
CA ALA A 86 7.99 9.97 -0.46
C ALA A 86 8.06 9.46 -1.91
N ILE A 87 7.35 10.11 -2.83
CA ILE A 87 7.05 9.57 -4.15
C ILE A 87 7.04 10.70 -5.18
N SER A 88 7.30 10.42 -6.46
CA SER A 88 7.21 11.45 -7.51
C SER A 88 5.76 11.65 -7.97
N ARG A 89 5.39 12.87 -8.35
CA ARG A 89 4.02 13.18 -8.79
C ARG A 89 3.65 12.38 -10.05
N ASP A 90 4.62 12.15 -10.93
CA ASP A 90 4.42 11.34 -12.13
C ASP A 90 4.17 9.87 -11.78
N GLY A 91 4.92 9.31 -10.81
CA GLY A 91 4.70 7.94 -10.32
C GLY A 91 3.32 7.76 -9.68
N TRP A 92 2.85 8.75 -8.94
CA TRP A 92 1.50 8.77 -8.36
C TRP A 92 0.37 8.76 -9.39
N LEU A 93 0.55 9.51 -10.48
CA LEU A 93 -0.43 9.59 -11.56
C LEU A 93 -0.42 8.35 -12.46
N ASN A 94 0.72 7.67 -12.58
CA ASN A 94 0.89 6.43 -13.33
C ASN A 94 0.41 5.18 -12.57
N ASP A 95 0.07 5.28 -11.28
CA ASP A 95 -0.59 4.18 -10.58
C ASP A 95 -1.93 3.87 -11.28
N ASP A 96 -2.04 2.70 -11.92
CA ASP A 96 -3.19 2.25 -12.72
C ASP A 96 -4.54 2.45 -12.00
N LEU A 97 -4.54 2.30 -10.67
CA LEU A 97 -5.74 2.51 -9.86
C LEU A 97 -6.15 3.98 -9.81
N ASN A 98 -5.19 4.89 -9.74
CA ASN A 98 -5.42 6.34 -9.75
C ASN A 98 -5.78 6.83 -11.15
N GLU A 99 -5.13 6.30 -12.19
CA GLU A 99 -5.45 6.65 -13.57
C GLU A 99 -6.90 6.25 -13.94
N THR A 100 -7.31 5.03 -13.58
CA THR A 100 -8.69 4.55 -13.80
C THR A 100 -9.71 5.45 -13.10
N ARG A 101 -9.44 5.85 -11.85
CA ARG A 101 -10.32 6.74 -11.08
C ARG A 101 -10.39 8.16 -11.64
N ARG A 102 -9.29 8.67 -12.18
CA ARG A 102 -9.25 9.97 -12.88
C ARG A 102 -10.09 9.94 -14.15
N ARG A 103 -9.94 8.89 -14.97
CA ARG A 103 -10.63 8.74 -16.26
C ARG A 103 -12.14 8.57 -16.12
N ASP A 104 -12.60 7.85 -15.09
CA ASP A 104 -14.03 7.54 -14.92
C ASP A 104 -14.86 8.71 -14.36
N GLY A 105 -14.25 9.84 -13.96
CA GLY A 105 -14.97 11.01 -13.42
C GLY A 105 -15.73 10.77 -12.11
N ARG A 106 -15.63 9.57 -11.52
CA ARG A 106 -16.37 9.15 -10.31
C ARG A 106 -15.77 9.65 -8.99
N TRP A 107 -14.88 10.64 -9.02
CA TRP A 107 -14.25 11.22 -7.81
C TRP A 107 -15.21 12.03 -6.93
N HIS A 108 -16.44 12.29 -7.38
CA HIS A 108 -17.36 13.15 -6.66
C HIS A 108 -17.91 12.57 -5.33
N GLN A 109 -17.44 11.39 -4.90
CA GLN A 109 -17.80 10.77 -3.62
C GLN A 109 -16.60 10.79 -2.67
N ALA A 110 -16.80 11.26 -1.44
CA ALA A 110 -15.75 11.44 -0.44
C ALA A 110 -14.91 10.17 -0.28
N HIS A 111 -13.68 10.21 -0.77
CA HIS A 111 -12.73 9.12 -0.61
C HIS A 111 -12.04 9.27 0.74
N TRP A 112 -11.84 8.16 1.42
CA TRP A 112 -10.99 8.10 2.60
C TRP A 112 -9.57 7.82 2.15
N PHE A 113 -8.62 8.55 2.71
CA PHE A 113 -7.20 8.41 2.48
C PHE A 113 -6.54 8.03 3.79
N THR A 114 -5.66 7.04 3.74
CA THR A 114 -4.73 6.75 4.83
C THR A 114 -3.33 6.74 4.27
N CYS A 115 -2.42 7.46 4.88
CA CYS A 115 -1.00 7.35 4.60
C CYS A 115 -0.20 7.24 5.89
N TRP A 116 0.93 6.57 5.78
CA TRP A 116 1.80 6.26 6.90
C TRP A 116 3.25 6.29 6.45
N ARG A 117 4.12 6.63 7.39
CA ARG A 117 5.57 6.49 7.24
C ARG A 117 5.96 5.12 7.75
N ASN A 118 6.81 4.41 7.02
CA ASN A 118 7.44 3.19 7.51
C ASN A 118 8.79 3.51 8.14
N GLN A 119 9.23 2.62 9.03
CA GLN A 119 10.63 2.48 9.35
C GLN A 119 11.43 2.05 8.10
N GLN A 120 12.76 2.10 8.18
CA GLN A 120 13.61 1.58 7.10
C GLN A 120 13.14 0.18 6.67
N PRO A 121 12.88 -0.05 5.37
CA PRO A 121 12.48 -1.36 4.89
C PRO A 121 13.48 -2.44 5.28
N GLN A 122 12.98 -3.61 5.67
CA GLN A 122 13.79 -4.78 5.95
C GLN A 122 13.72 -5.71 4.73
N PRO A 123 14.78 -5.80 3.90
CA PRO A 123 14.78 -6.68 2.76
C PRO A 123 14.58 -8.14 3.18
N VAL A 124 13.86 -8.91 2.36
CA VAL A 124 13.73 -10.36 2.48
C VAL A 124 14.12 -11.03 1.18
N SER A 125 14.43 -12.32 1.23
CA SER A 125 14.61 -13.12 0.02
C SER A 125 13.36 -13.01 -0.84
N PRO A 126 13.49 -12.71 -2.16
CA PRO A 126 12.33 -12.52 -3.02
C PRO A 126 11.44 -13.75 -3.04
N VAL A 127 10.16 -13.58 -2.73
CA VAL A 127 9.16 -14.64 -2.86
C VAL A 127 8.09 -14.26 -3.86
N LEU A 128 7.97 -15.03 -4.93
CA LEU A 128 6.94 -14.81 -5.95
C LEU A 128 5.57 -15.30 -5.45
N LEU A 129 4.59 -14.40 -5.45
CA LEU A 129 3.23 -14.77 -5.03
C LEU A 129 2.60 -15.76 -6.03
N PRO A 130 1.90 -16.82 -5.56
CA PRO A 130 1.31 -17.85 -6.42
C PRO A 130 0.39 -17.28 -7.50
N GLU A 131 0.32 -17.89 -8.67
CA GLU A 131 -0.35 -17.30 -9.85
C GLU A 131 -1.81 -16.89 -9.59
N GLY A 132 -2.56 -17.66 -8.80
CA GLY A 132 -3.95 -17.38 -8.41
C GLY A 132 -4.14 -16.33 -7.30
N PHE A 133 -3.06 -15.84 -6.69
CA PHE A 133 -3.10 -14.84 -5.65
C PHE A 133 -3.55 -13.49 -6.23
N ARG A 134 -4.56 -12.86 -5.62
CA ARG A 134 -5.17 -11.62 -6.12
C ARG A 134 -5.27 -10.62 -4.98
N PHE A 135 -4.79 -9.41 -5.24
CA PHE A 135 -4.97 -8.30 -4.32
C PHE A 135 -6.39 -7.76 -4.42
N ASN A 136 -6.94 -7.35 -3.29
CA ASN A 136 -8.14 -6.52 -3.30
C ASN A 136 -7.86 -5.21 -4.03
N ARG A 137 -8.93 -4.49 -4.41
CA ARG A 137 -8.84 -3.20 -5.11
C ARG A 137 -7.99 -2.15 -4.38
N THR A 138 -7.81 -2.28 -3.06
CA THR A 138 -6.97 -1.40 -2.23
C THR A 138 -5.49 -1.80 -2.20
N GLY A 139 -5.11 -2.86 -2.93
CA GLY A 139 -3.75 -3.38 -2.96
C GLY A 139 -3.37 -4.23 -1.75
N TRP A 140 -4.34 -4.66 -0.93
CA TRP A 140 -4.10 -5.47 0.27
C TRP A 140 -4.64 -6.90 0.12
N VAL A 141 -3.96 -7.83 0.79
CA VAL A 141 -4.41 -9.21 0.92
C VAL A 141 -3.85 -9.82 2.20
N GLU A 142 -4.67 -10.62 2.85
CA GLU A 142 -4.33 -11.40 4.02
C GLU A 142 -3.89 -12.80 3.57
N ALA A 143 -2.79 -13.30 4.13
CA ALA A 143 -2.23 -14.59 3.77
C ALA A 143 -1.60 -15.28 4.98
N ASP A 144 -1.39 -16.58 4.87
CA ASP A 144 -0.59 -17.34 5.83
C ASP A 144 0.89 -17.23 5.47
N ALA A 145 1.74 -16.81 6.42
CA ALA A 145 3.19 -16.71 6.23
C ALA A 145 3.82 -18.02 5.76
N ALA A 146 3.36 -19.17 6.28
CA ALA A 146 3.86 -20.48 5.90
C ALA A 146 3.48 -20.83 4.45
N THR A 147 2.32 -20.38 3.97
CA THR A 147 1.92 -20.58 2.56
C THR A 147 2.81 -19.80 1.60
N LEU A 148 3.35 -18.67 2.06
CA LEU A 148 4.21 -17.80 1.27
C LEU A 148 5.70 -17.98 1.59
N GLU A 149 6.09 -18.96 2.41
CA GLU A 149 7.48 -19.18 2.83
C GLU A 149 8.18 -17.90 3.36
N LEU A 150 7.41 -17.02 4.00
CA LEU A 150 7.90 -15.74 4.53
C LEU A 150 8.44 -15.93 5.96
N PRO A 151 9.49 -15.18 6.35
CA PRO A 151 10.06 -15.22 7.69
C PRO A 151 9.17 -14.60 8.78
#